data_AF-C0QK19-F1
#
_entry.id   AF-C0QK19-F1
#
_cell.length_a   1.000
_cell.length_b   1.000
_cell.length_c   1.000
_cell.angle_alpha   90.00
_cell.angle_beta   90.00
_cell.angle_gamma   90.00
#
_symmetry.space_group_name_H-M   'P 1'
#
loop_
_entity.id
_entity.type
_entity.pdbx_description
1 polymer ?
#
loop_
_entity_poly.entity_id
_entity_poly.type
_entity_poly.pdbx_seq_one_letter_code
_entity_poly.pdbx_strand_id
1 'polypeptide(L)'
;MSTLRFIMENFSQVLYLTWEHIWIVGIALLIATPIGVTLGIVITKQEQLASRVLNGANILMTIPSLALFGMMLPILAIVNMGLGKVPAVIALVLYSQLPIIRNTYTAIKGC
;
A
#
# COMPACT_ATOMS: atom_id res chain seq x y z
N MET A 1 -13.26 32.63 -6.85
CA MET A 1 -14.03 31.45 -7.30
C MET A 1 -14.14 30.48 -6.13
N SER A 2 -15.35 30.22 -5.61
CA SER A 2 -15.50 29.30 -4.47
C SER A 2 -15.29 27.87 -4.95
N THR A 3 -14.40 27.13 -4.29
CA THR A 3 -14.09 25.71 -4.58
C THR A 3 -15.33 24.81 -4.70
N LEU A 4 -16.38 25.16 -3.95
CA LEU A 4 -17.70 24.52 -4.01
C LEU A 4 -18.34 24.57 -5.41
N ARG A 5 -18.20 25.69 -6.14
CA ARG A 5 -18.71 25.80 -7.52
C ARG A 5 -17.94 24.88 -8.47
N PHE A 6 -16.61 24.82 -8.35
CA PHE A 6 -15.79 23.92 -9.16
C PHE A 6 -16.17 22.45 -8.94
N ILE A 7 -16.43 22.04 -7.69
CA ILE A 7 -16.86 20.68 -7.36
C ILE A 7 -18.26 20.39 -7.92
N MET A 8 -19.20 21.33 -7.80
CA MET A 8 -20.55 21.16 -8.36
C MET A 8 -20.53 21.06 -9.89
N GLU A 9 -19.67 21.83 -10.57
CA GLU A 9 -19.50 21.79 -12.02
C GLU A 9 -18.81 20.49 -12.50
N ASN A 10 -17.90 19.91 -11.70
CA ASN A 10 -17.13 18.72 -12.05
C ASN A 10 -17.54 17.48 -11.22
N PHE A 11 -18.75 17.45 -10.66
CA PHE A 11 -19.16 16.43 -9.70
C PHE A 11 -19.06 15.01 -10.26
N SER A 12 -19.42 14.81 -11.52
CA SER A 12 -19.30 13.53 -12.22
C SER A 12 -17.85 13.04 -12.31
N GLN A 13 -16.91 13.94 -12.61
CA GLN A 13 -15.49 13.61 -12.70
C GLN A 13 -14.90 13.29 -11.32
N VAL A 14 -15.28 14.06 -10.29
CA VAL A 14 -14.87 13.80 -8.90
C VAL A 14 -15.36 12.42 -8.46
N LEU A 15 -16.61 12.07 -8.75
CA LEU A 15 -17.18 10.77 -8.42
C LEU A 15 -16.44 9.64 -9.14
N TYR A 16 -16.15 9.81 -10.44
CA TYR A 16 -15.42 8.83 -11.23
C TYR A 16 -14.01 8.58 -10.69
N LEU A 17 -13.24 9.64 -10.42
CA LEU A 17 -11.89 9.54 -9.88
C LEU A 17 -11.89 8.94 -8.47
N THR A 18 -12.90 9.26 -7.65
CA THR A 18 -13.07 8.66 -6.32
C THR A 18 -13.31 7.16 -6.44
N TRP A 19 -14.18 6.73 -7.35
CA TRP A 19 -14.44 5.32 -7.62
C TRP A 19 -13.17 4.60 -8.12
N GLU A 20 -12.44 5.22 -9.03
CA GLU A 20 -11.16 4.68 -9.53
C GLU A 20 -10.14 4.51 -8.40
N HIS A 21 -10.06 5.47 -7.47
CA HIS A 21 -9.19 5.37 -6.30
C HIS A 21 -9.61 4.20 -5.39
N ILE A 22 -10.90 4.07 -5.06
CA ILE A 22 -11.44 2.97 -4.25
C ILE A 22 -11.12 1.62 -4.89
N TRP A 23 -11.29 1.50 -6.21
CA TRP A 23 -10.99 0.29 -6.95
C TRP A 23 -9.51 -0.11 -6.83
N ILE A 24 -8.59 0.85 -7.05
CA ILE A 24 -7.14 0.62 -6.96
C ILE A 24 -6.73 0.21 -5.54
N VAL A 25 -7.22 0.93 -4.52
CA VAL A 25 -6.94 0.63 -3.12
C VAL A 25 -7.52 -0.73 -2.72
N GLY A 26 -8.75 -1.03 -3.15
CA GLY A 26 -9.41 -2.30 -2.89
C GLY A 26 -8.61 -3.50 -3.40
N ILE A 27 -8.15 -3.46 -4.66
CA ILE A 27 -7.29 -4.50 -5.23
C ILE A 27 -5.98 -4.63 -4.45
N ALA A 28 -5.34 -3.50 -4.14
CA ALA A 28 -4.09 -3.52 -3.38
C ALA A 28 -4.26 -4.16 -2.00
N LEU A 29 -5.33 -3.83 -1.28
CA LEU A 29 -5.62 -4.42 0.04
C LEU A 29 -6.00 -5.89 -0.02
N LEU A 30 -6.74 -6.31 -1.05
CA LEU A 30 -7.05 -7.73 -1.28
C LEU A 30 -5.79 -8.58 -1.46
N ILE A 31 -4.74 -8.02 -2.08
CA ILE A 31 -3.44 -8.69 -2.25
C ILE A 31 -2.59 -8.56 -0.98
N ALA A 32 -2.56 -7.37 -0.38
CA ALA A 32 -1.70 -7.09 0.77
C ALA A 32 -2.12 -7.84 2.03
N THR A 33 -3.44 -8.01 2.25
CA THR A 33 -3.98 -8.58 3.48
C THR A 33 -3.56 -10.04 3.69
N PRO A 34 -3.75 -10.98 2.75
CA PRO A 34 -3.28 -12.36 2.93
C PRO A 34 -1.79 -12.45 3.23
N ILE A 35 -0.97 -11.65 2.54
CA ILE A 35 0.49 -11.64 2.72
C ILE A 35 0.84 -11.12 4.12
N GLY A 36 0.34 -9.95 4.48
CA GLY A 36 0.66 -9.29 5.74
C GLY A 36 0.11 -10.04 6.96
N VAL A 37 -1.09 -10.60 6.85
CA VAL A 37 -1.70 -11.42 7.92
C VAL A 37 -0.90 -12.72 8.11
N THR A 38 -0.57 -13.43 7.02
CA THR A 38 0.22 -14.66 7.11
C THR A 38 1.59 -14.40 7.73
N LEU A 39 2.30 -13.35 7.27
CA LEU A 39 3.58 -12.95 7.85
C LEU A 39 3.43 -12.56 9.33
N GLY A 40 2.40 -11.76 9.66
CA GLY A 40 2.11 -11.34 11.03
C GLY A 40 1.87 -12.51 11.99
N ILE A 41 1.14 -13.55 11.55
CA ILE A 41 0.92 -14.77 12.33
C ILE A 41 2.22 -15.58 12.50
N VAL A 42 3.01 -15.73 11.44
CA VAL A 42 4.24 -16.53 11.45
C VAL A 42 5.28 -15.96 12.41
N ILE A 43 5.44 -14.62 12.42
CA ILE A 43 6.44 -13.96 13.28
C ILE A 43 6.06 -13.96 14.76
N THR A 44 4.79 -14.18 15.13
CA THR A 44 4.34 -14.24 16.54
C THR A 44 5.09 -15.30 17.36
N LYS A 45 5.52 -16.39 16.71
CA LYS A 45 6.21 -17.49 17.40
C LYS A 45 7.66 -17.17 17.80
N GLN A 46 8.28 -16.15 17.21
CA GLN A 46 9.70 -15.83 17.44
C GLN A 46 9.93 -14.31 17.49
N GLU A 47 10.18 -13.78 18.68
CA GLU A 47 10.44 -12.35 18.94
C GLU A 47 11.58 -11.77 18.09
N GLN A 48 12.65 -12.53 17.88
CA GLN A 48 13.78 -12.08 17.06
C GLN A 48 13.39 -11.93 15.57
N LEU A 49 12.57 -12.84 15.03
CA LEU A 49 12.05 -12.72 13.67
C LEU A 49 11.08 -11.54 13.57
N ALA A 50 10.21 -11.36 14.56
CA ALA A 50 9.29 -10.23 14.60
C ALA A 50 10.01 -8.88 14.55
N SER A 51 11.04 -8.71 15.38
CA SER A 51 11.88 -7.50 15.37
C SER A 51 12.53 -7.25 14.00
N ARG A 52 13.13 -8.29 13.38
CA ARG A 52 13.77 -8.17 12.06
C ARG A 52 12.77 -7.78 10.96
N VAL A 53 11.62 -8.46 10.90
CA VAL A 53 10.60 -8.21 9.87
C VAL A 53 9.98 -6.82 10.03
N LEU A 54 9.62 -6.43 11.27
CA LEU A 54 9.06 -5.10 11.52
C LEU A 54 10.08 -3.98 11.28
N ASN A 55 11.35 -4.18 11.63
CA ASN A 55 12.40 -3.20 11.32
C ASN A 55 12.64 -3.07 9.82
N GLY A 56 12.66 -4.18 9.07
CA GLY A 56 12.76 -4.14 7.61
C GLY A 56 11.58 -3.41 6.97
N ALA A 57 10.37 -3.68 7.44
CA ALA A 57 9.16 -3.01 6.96
C ALA A 57 9.14 -1.50 7.33
N ASN A 58 9.72 -1.11 8.48
CA ASN A 58 9.94 0.30 8.83
C ASN A 58 10.91 0.99 7.86
N ILE A 59 12.00 0.34 7.46
CA ILE A 59 12.94 0.89 6.47
C ILE A 59 12.26 1.10 5.12
N LEU A 60 11.41 0.16 4.68
CA LEU A 60 10.66 0.33 3.44
C LEU A 60 9.76 1.57 3.46
N MET A 61 9.14 1.86 4.61
CA MET A 61 8.28 3.02 4.82
C MET A 61 9.02 4.36 4.83
N THR A 62 10.33 4.39 5.04
CA THR A 62 11.10 5.64 4.97
C THR A 62 11.37 6.07 3.54
N ILE A 63 11.26 5.14 2.57
CA ILE A 63 11.38 5.47 1.15
C ILE A 63 10.15 6.29 0.76
N PRO A 64 10.30 7.55 0.29
CA PRO A 64 9.17 8.35 -0.13
C PRO A 64 8.53 7.74 -1.37
N SER A 65 7.20 7.85 -1.48
CA SER A 65 6.44 7.26 -2.58
C SER A 65 6.98 7.67 -3.94
N LEU A 66 7.35 8.95 -4.11
CA LEU A 66 7.92 9.46 -5.36
C LEU A 66 9.23 8.74 -5.75
N ALA A 67 10.12 8.44 -4.80
CA ALA A 67 11.35 7.71 -5.07
C ALA A 67 11.07 6.23 -5.38
N LEU A 68 10.11 5.61 -4.69
CA LEU A 68 9.67 4.24 -4.99
C LEU A 68 9.11 4.15 -6.42
N PHE A 69 8.26 5.09 -6.83
CA PHE A 69 7.77 5.20 -8.21
C PHE A 69 8.93 5.38 -9.21
N GLY A 70 9.91 6.24 -8.89
CA GLY A 70 11.10 6.44 -9.71
C GLY A 70 11.96 5.17 -9.87
N MET A 71 12.10 4.36 -8.82
CA MET A 71 12.82 3.08 -8.89
C MET A 71 12.05 2.01 -9.68
N MET A 72 10.72 2.02 -9.58
CA MET A 72 9.88 1.05 -10.30
C MET A 72 9.74 1.37 -11.79
N LEU A 73 9.85 2.63 -12.19
CA LEU A 73 9.75 3.07 -13.58
C LEU A 73 10.66 2.28 -14.52
N PRO A 74 12.00 2.20 -14.33
CA PRO A 74 12.87 1.44 -15.23
C PRO A 74 12.58 -0.06 -15.21
N ILE A 75 12.20 -0.61 -14.05
CA ILE A 75 11.92 -2.05 -13.88
C ILE A 75 10.64 -2.44 -14.63
N LEU A 76 9.56 -1.68 -14.44
CA LEU A 76 8.26 -1.96 -15.03
C LEU A 76 8.13 -1.48 -16.48
N ALA A 77 8.98 -0.53 -16.91
CA ALA A 77 9.06 -0.12 -18.32
C ALA A 77 9.45 -1.28 -19.24
N ILE A 78 10.23 -2.26 -18.75
CA ILE A 78 10.58 -3.48 -19.49
C ILE A 78 9.33 -4.27 -19.93
N VAL A 79 8.24 -4.16 -19.18
CA VAL A 79 6.96 -4.86 -19.42
C VAL A 79 5.89 -3.89 -19.99
N ASN A 80 6.27 -2.68 -20.41
CA ASN A 80 5.34 -1.60 -20.80
C ASN A 80 4.36 -1.17 -19.69
N MET A 81 4.69 -1.41 -18.41
CA MET A 81 3.86 -1.10 -17.24
C MET A 81 4.47 0.00 -16.35
N GLY A 82 5.35 0.84 -16.90
CA GLY A 82 6.14 1.82 -16.15
C GLY A 82 5.34 2.93 -15.46
N LEU A 83 4.10 3.21 -15.91
CA LEU A 83 3.24 4.28 -15.39
C LEU A 83 1.79 3.80 -15.28
N GLY A 84 1.02 4.42 -14.38
CA GLY A 84 -0.42 4.16 -14.21
C GLY A 84 -0.76 3.30 -12.98
N LYS A 85 -1.78 2.45 -13.11
CA LYS A 85 -2.39 1.73 -11.96
C LYS A 85 -1.50 0.65 -11.36
N VAL A 86 -0.72 -0.04 -12.20
CA VAL A 86 0.15 -1.16 -11.77
C VAL A 86 1.19 -0.73 -10.72
N PRO A 87 2.03 0.30 -10.99
CA PRO A 87 2.98 0.75 -9.97
C PRO A 87 2.28 1.29 -8.72
N ALA A 88 1.10 1.91 -8.85
CA ALA A 88 0.31 2.35 -7.70
C ALA A 88 -0.16 1.18 -6.83
N VAL A 89 -0.66 0.10 -7.43
CA VAL A 89 -1.07 -1.10 -6.68
C VAL A 89 0.13 -1.73 -5.96
N ILE A 90 1.27 -1.89 -6.63
CA ILE A 90 2.48 -2.47 -6.03
C ILE A 90 2.96 -1.60 -4.85
N ALA A 91 3.03 -0.28 -5.02
CA ALA A 91 3.40 0.64 -3.96
C ALA A 91 2.44 0.55 -2.76
N LEU A 92 1.12 0.51 -3.01
CA LEU A 92 0.10 0.34 -1.98
C LEU A 92 0.24 -1.00 -1.26
N VAL A 93 0.53 -2.09 -1.98
CA VAL A 93 0.76 -3.41 -1.37
C VAL A 93 1.95 -3.36 -0.44
N LEU A 94 3.07 -2.79 -0.87
CA LEU A 94 4.31 -2.66 -0.11
C LEU A 94 4.12 -1.79 1.14
N TYR A 95 3.53 -0.61 1.00
CA TYR A 95 3.29 0.29 2.13
C TYR A 95 2.24 -0.26 3.10
N SER A 96 1.27 -1.04 2.63
CA SER A 96 0.28 -1.65 3.54
C SER A 96 0.87 -2.80 4.38
N GLN A 97 2.04 -3.35 4.02
CA GLN A 97 2.62 -4.49 4.75
C GLN A 97 2.93 -4.17 6.21
N LEU A 98 3.66 -3.08 6.49
CA LEU A 98 4.04 -2.75 7.87
C LEU A 98 2.82 -2.64 8.81
N PRO A 99 1.78 -1.84 8.52
CA PRO A 99 0.64 -1.73 9.43
C PRO A 99 -0.12 -3.06 9.54
N ILE A 100 -0.31 -3.81 8.45
CA ILE A 100 -1.03 -5.11 8.49
C ILE A 100 -0.25 -6.12 9.35
N ILE A 101 1.06 -6.27 9.12
CA ILE A 101 1.93 -7.19 9.88
C ILE A 101 1.96 -6.77 11.35
N ARG A 102 2.19 -5.49 11.64
CA ARG A 102 2.27 -4.97 13.01
C ARG A 102 0.96 -5.15 13.76
N ASN A 103 -0.17 -4.82 13.14
CA ASN A 103 -1.49 -4.99 13.75
C ASN A 103 -1.80 -6.47 14.00
N THR A 104 -1.51 -7.35 13.04
CA THR A 104 -1.71 -8.80 13.20
C THR A 104 -0.83 -9.36 14.32
N TYR A 105 0.46 -9.02 14.34
CA TYR A 105 1.39 -9.42 15.39
C TYR A 105 0.89 -8.98 16.77
N THR A 106 0.52 -7.71 16.90
CA THR A 106 0.05 -7.11 18.16
C THR A 106 -1.26 -7.75 18.63
N ALA A 107 -2.18 -8.04 17.70
CA ALA A 107 -3.45 -8.69 18.02
C ALA A 107 -3.26 -10.10 18.59
N ILE A 108 -2.28 -10.86 18.10
CA ILE A 108 -2.03 -12.25 18.56
C ILE A 108 -1.20 -12.28 19.86
N LYS A 109 -0.20 -11.39 19.98
CA LYS A 109 0.67 -11.29 21.17
C LYS A 109 0.01 -10.59 22.37
N GLY A 110 -0.97 -9.73 22.11
CA GLY A 110 -1.71 -8.97 23.13
C GLY A 110 -2.83 -9.75 23.82
N CYS A 111 -3.02 -11.04 23.49
CA CYS A 111 -3.79 -12.01 24.26
C CYS A 111 -2.85 -12.84 25.14
#